data_AF-A0A3B0VX17-F1
#
_entry.id   AF-A0A3B0VX17-F1
#
_cell.length_a   1.000
_cell.length_b   1.000
_cell.length_c   1.000
_cell.angle_alpha   90.00
_cell.angle_beta   90.00
_cell.angle_gamma   90.00
#
_symmetry.space_group_name_H-M   'P 1'
#
loop_
_entity.id
_entity.type
_entity.pdbx_description
1 polymer ?
#
loop_
_entity_poly.entity_id
_entity_poly.type
_entity_poly.pdbx_seq_one_letter_code
_entity_poly.pdbx_strand_id
1 'polypeptide(L)'
;MLFHNRKLCRNSGFSLVELTIVLAVIGFIVMGVMTTTGEFRSASKVEESHSITANLKEKLLTFALVNGYLPCPDTNTPPDGEEDRVGEVCVGTKGVVPYLNLGLTVEEVQDKWGNFVSYAVNQDVTNATLICDANSSASYFCNANTNFAAFTFRTPPVVGNKGEGNYTVCNKNATSCGGATPNENLLSDSASVVLVAYNEDGASVLANCTGTAWMDANRENCDKDVFYHRAEMTSEENNFFDDTISMISGNEIKALLLSPVTWNKTVGAGGGLPPTYQGYTLDAEDLVENGGRYQVKDDSNATATENTDVIVVNKNVTTALDLGRGDDQITIGNDLSSELVYDNVTGSVIDIGTQAQLNTGEGDDTVYIVGEANSDVYLAKGNDVFILGTNLTQFLSAGEGDDKVWIQGNVKSSASFTLASGDDVVWLGKAENNDEASSGGEIQASIDGGDGHDVLVLENMTKSEWELNTNLQAEIKNFEVVFFRADESKNREYIAPL
;
A
#
# COMPACT_ATOMS: atom_id res chain seq x y z
N MET A 1 25.61 -55.18 64.20
CA MET A 1 24.44 -54.42 64.68
C MET A 1 24.81 -52.95 64.68
N LEU A 2 24.06 -52.15 63.91
CA LEU A 2 24.29 -50.73 63.60
C LEU A 2 24.34 -49.83 64.84
N PHE A 3 25.28 -48.89 64.87
CA PHE A 3 25.03 -47.55 65.42
C PHE A 3 25.73 -46.49 64.55
N HIS A 4 24.92 -45.79 63.76
CA HIS A 4 25.30 -44.56 63.07
C HIS A 4 25.50 -43.45 64.11
N ASN A 5 26.74 -43.01 64.33
CA ASN A 5 26.97 -41.69 64.93
C ASN A 5 26.87 -40.63 63.84
N ARG A 6 25.70 -39.99 63.72
CA ARG A 6 25.56 -38.78 62.91
C ARG A 6 26.45 -37.70 63.52
N LYS A 7 27.55 -37.33 62.85
CA LYS A 7 28.19 -36.03 63.08
C LYS A 7 27.19 -34.97 62.65
N LEU A 8 26.66 -34.20 63.59
CA LEU A 8 26.00 -32.94 63.28
C LEU A 8 27.05 -32.02 62.66
N CYS A 9 27.01 -31.83 61.34
CA CYS A 9 27.67 -30.70 60.72
C CYS A 9 27.07 -29.45 61.34
N ARG A 10 27.86 -28.72 62.14
CA ARG A 10 27.48 -27.39 62.58
C ARG A 10 27.51 -26.52 61.34
N ASN A 11 26.34 -26.26 60.77
CA ASN A 11 26.20 -25.24 59.74
C ASN A 11 26.70 -23.94 60.36
N SER A 12 27.83 -23.44 59.87
CA SER A 12 28.24 -22.06 60.10
C SER A 12 27.16 -21.20 59.46
N GLY A 13 26.20 -20.72 60.27
CA GLY A 13 25.24 -19.73 59.81
C GLY A 13 26.00 -18.48 59.37
N PHE A 14 25.54 -17.86 58.28
CA PHE A 14 26.10 -16.60 57.80
C PHE A 14 26.12 -15.55 58.91
N SER A 15 27.20 -14.79 59.01
CA SER A 15 27.30 -13.70 59.98
C SER A 15 26.27 -12.62 59.63
N LEU A 16 25.63 -12.04 60.65
CA LEU A 16 24.70 -10.92 60.47
C LEU A 16 25.35 -9.76 59.70
N VAL A 17 26.65 -9.56 59.91
CA VAL A 17 27.44 -8.53 59.23
C VAL A 17 27.61 -8.85 57.74
N GLU A 18 27.80 -10.12 57.40
CA GLU A 18 28.02 -10.57 56.03
C GLU A 18 26.72 -10.45 55.20
N LEU A 19 25.58 -10.80 55.81
CA LEU A 19 24.26 -10.54 55.21
C LEU A 19 23.99 -9.03 55.06
N THR A 20 24.41 -8.21 56.02
CA THR A 20 24.22 -6.75 55.97
C THR A 20 25.05 -6.11 54.85
N ILE A 21 26.29 -6.57 54.64
CA ILE A 21 27.14 -6.09 53.55
C ILE A 21 26.55 -6.51 52.20
N VAL A 22 26.10 -7.76 52.07
CA VAL A 22 25.47 -8.25 50.83
C VAL A 22 24.20 -7.45 50.52
N LEU A 23 23.34 -7.20 51.51
CA LEU A 23 22.14 -6.38 51.32
C LEU A 23 22.46 -4.92 51.03
N ALA A 24 23.52 -4.35 51.60
CA ALA A 24 23.97 -3.01 51.28
C ALA A 24 24.45 -2.92 49.82
N VAL A 25 25.28 -3.88 49.37
CA VAL A 25 25.75 -3.94 47.97
C VAL A 25 24.57 -4.13 47.00
N ILE A 26 23.64 -5.03 47.30
CA ILE A 26 22.41 -5.20 46.50
C ILE A 26 21.58 -3.91 46.50
N GLY A 27 21.45 -3.24 47.65
CA GLY A 27 20.75 -1.95 47.76
C GLY A 27 21.38 -0.87 46.88
N PHE A 28 22.70 -0.77 46.85
CA PHE A 28 23.41 0.17 45.97
C PHE A 28 23.26 -0.19 44.49
N ILE A 29 23.27 -1.48 44.14
CA ILE A 29 23.02 -1.92 42.75
C ILE A 29 21.59 -1.57 42.33
N VAL A 30 20.59 -1.83 43.18
CA VAL A 30 19.18 -1.51 42.89
C VAL A 30 18.96 0.00 42.80
N MET A 31 19.59 0.80 43.65
CA MET A 31 19.54 2.27 43.56
C MET A 31 20.19 2.80 42.27
N GLY A 32 21.29 2.19 41.81
CA GLY A 32 21.93 2.55 40.55
C GLY A 32 21.12 2.20 39.30
N VAL A 33 20.28 1.16 39.35
CA VAL A 33 19.41 0.75 38.23
C VAL A 33 18.15 1.63 38.11
N MET A 34 17.70 2.27 39.19
CA MET A 34 16.47 3.09 39.14
C MET A 34 16.62 4.36 38.29
N THR A 35 17.82 4.90 38.13
CA THR A 35 18.05 6.15 37.37
C THR A 35 18.00 5.97 35.85
N THR A 36 18.11 4.75 35.32
CA THR A 36 18.05 4.48 33.87
C THR A 36 16.63 4.21 33.37
N THR A 37 15.63 4.12 34.25
CA THR A 37 14.25 3.76 33.86
C THR A 37 13.50 4.84 33.08
N GLY A 38 13.95 6.10 33.14
CA GLY A 38 13.33 7.22 32.42
C GLY A 38 13.53 7.12 30.92
N GLU A 39 14.78 6.96 30.47
CA GLU A 39 15.14 6.90 29.05
C GLU A 39 14.52 5.69 28.35
N PHE A 40 14.51 4.52 29.00
CA PHE A 40 13.82 3.34 28.46
C PHE A 40 12.31 3.55 28.31
N ARG A 41 11.69 4.34 29.19
CA ARG A 41 10.26 4.67 29.08
C ARG A 41 10.00 5.68 27.97
N SER A 42 10.83 6.71 27.83
CA SER A 42 10.70 7.66 26.72
C SER A 42 10.90 6.95 25.38
N ALA A 43 11.93 6.10 25.24
CA ALA A 43 12.12 5.29 24.04
C ALA A 43 10.92 4.39 23.72
N SER A 44 10.36 3.72 24.73
CA SER A 44 9.14 2.90 24.57
C SER A 44 7.93 3.73 24.13
N LYS A 45 7.80 4.96 24.62
CA LYS A 45 6.71 5.87 24.25
C LYS A 45 6.85 6.38 22.81
N VAL A 46 8.06 6.70 22.37
CA VAL A 46 8.32 7.10 20.98
C VAL A 46 8.01 5.94 20.02
N GLU A 47 8.35 4.70 20.39
CA GLU A 47 7.95 3.51 19.62
C GLU A 47 6.42 3.38 19.49
N GLU A 48 5.68 3.68 20.56
CA GLU A 48 4.21 3.73 20.47
C GLU A 48 3.73 4.88 19.57
N SER A 49 4.42 6.02 19.51
CA SER A 49 4.12 7.11 18.56
C SER A 49 4.37 6.72 17.11
N HIS A 50 5.37 5.87 16.83
CA HIS A 50 5.53 5.23 15.51
C HIS A 50 4.31 4.40 15.14
N SER A 51 3.82 3.56 16.06
CA SER A 51 2.61 2.77 15.84
C SER A 51 1.36 3.64 15.62
N ILE A 52 1.24 4.76 16.33
CA ILE A 52 0.13 5.70 16.19
C ILE A 52 0.16 6.38 14.82
N THR A 53 1.29 6.94 14.40
CA THR A 53 1.40 7.61 13.08
C THR A 53 1.22 6.62 11.92
N ALA A 54 1.73 5.39 12.06
CA ALA A 54 1.47 4.29 11.12
C ALA A 54 -0.03 3.96 11.01
N ASN A 55 -0.72 3.84 12.15
CA ASN A 55 -2.15 3.58 12.17
C ASN A 55 -2.94 4.73 11.54
N LEU A 56 -2.59 5.99 11.83
CA LEU A 56 -3.24 7.14 11.23
C LEU A 56 -3.09 7.17 9.72
N LYS A 57 -1.89 6.87 9.21
CA LYS A 57 -1.64 6.70 7.78
C LYS A 57 -2.57 5.64 7.16
N GLU A 58 -2.66 4.46 7.77
CA GLU A 58 -3.56 3.39 7.33
C GLU A 58 -5.03 3.85 7.32
N LYS A 59 -5.47 4.57 8.34
CA LYS A 59 -6.85 5.06 8.48
C LYS A 59 -7.18 6.16 7.47
N LEU A 60 -6.26 7.07 7.20
CA LEU A 60 -6.38 8.07 6.15
C LEU A 60 -6.49 7.43 4.76
N LEU A 61 -5.62 6.47 4.48
CA LEU A 61 -5.66 5.70 3.23
C LEU A 61 -6.96 4.88 3.10
N THR A 62 -7.44 4.28 4.18
CA THR A 62 -8.74 3.58 4.23
C THR A 62 -9.90 4.54 4.00
N PHE A 63 -9.87 5.72 4.62
CA PHE A 63 -10.86 6.77 4.38
C PHE A 63 -10.90 7.14 2.90
N ALA A 64 -9.73 7.35 2.29
CA ALA A 64 -9.63 7.69 0.88
C ALA A 64 -10.13 6.57 -0.03
N LEU A 65 -9.83 5.31 0.29
CA LEU A 65 -10.37 4.15 -0.44
C LEU A 65 -11.90 4.10 -0.42
N VAL A 66 -12.53 4.49 0.70
CA VAL A 66 -13.99 4.47 0.86
C VAL A 66 -14.66 5.70 0.24
N ASN A 67 -14.02 6.87 0.32
CA ASN A 67 -14.64 8.16 -0.03
C ASN A 67 -14.13 8.76 -1.35
N GLY A 68 -13.05 8.22 -1.94
CA GLY A 68 -12.42 8.74 -3.15
C GLY A 68 -11.50 9.95 -2.94
N TYR A 69 -11.33 10.43 -1.70
CA TYR A 69 -10.51 11.60 -1.35
C TYR A 69 -9.97 11.51 0.08
N LEU A 70 -8.88 12.23 0.38
CA LEU A 70 -8.36 12.43 1.74
C LEU A 70 -9.03 13.63 2.43
N PRO A 71 -9.31 13.54 3.74
CA PRO A 71 -10.04 14.61 4.43
C PRO A 71 -9.16 15.85 4.66
N CYS A 72 -9.79 17.01 4.83
CA CYS A 72 -9.11 18.25 5.20
C CYS A 72 -8.66 18.19 6.67
N PRO A 73 -7.60 18.93 7.07
CA PRO A 73 -7.22 19.01 8.47
C PRO A 73 -8.30 19.62 9.36
N ASP A 74 -8.37 19.16 10.60
CA ASP A 74 -9.08 19.84 11.69
C ASP A 74 -8.21 21.01 12.17
N THR A 75 -8.65 22.23 11.88
CA THR A 75 -7.95 23.48 12.21
C THR A 75 -8.54 24.17 13.44
N ASN A 76 -9.52 23.56 14.12
CA ASN A 76 -10.18 24.12 15.27
C ASN A 76 -9.22 24.22 16.48
N THR A 77 -9.48 25.16 17.39
CA THR A 77 -8.71 25.31 18.64
C THR A 77 -9.67 25.50 19.82
N PRO A 78 -9.89 24.47 20.66
CA PRO A 78 -9.35 23.11 20.56
C PRO A 78 -9.91 22.34 19.34
N PRO A 79 -9.22 21.29 18.85
CA PRO A 79 -9.72 20.42 17.78
C PRO A 79 -11.05 19.77 18.17
N ASP A 80 -12.03 19.78 17.27
CA ASP A 80 -13.36 19.18 17.50
C ASP A 80 -13.49 17.77 16.89
N GLY A 81 -12.50 17.36 16.10
CA GLY A 81 -12.36 16.04 15.50
C GLY A 81 -12.96 15.89 14.12
N GLU A 82 -13.53 16.94 13.55
CA GLU A 82 -14.10 16.95 12.21
C GLU A 82 -13.20 17.71 11.23
N GLU A 83 -13.26 17.35 9.96
CA GLU A 83 -12.52 18.06 8.91
C GLU A 83 -13.07 19.48 8.69
N ASP A 84 -12.17 20.45 8.51
CA ASP A 84 -12.57 21.83 8.21
C ASP A 84 -12.49 22.14 6.72
N ARG A 85 -13.66 22.31 6.09
CA ARG A 85 -13.79 22.74 4.69
C ARG A 85 -14.93 23.72 4.44
N VAL A 86 -14.80 24.53 3.39
CA VAL A 86 -15.84 25.42 2.85
C VAL A 86 -16.11 25.04 1.40
N GLY A 87 -17.21 24.34 1.16
CA GLY A 87 -17.43 23.66 -0.13
C GLY A 87 -16.41 22.51 -0.27
N GLU A 88 -15.68 22.49 -1.38
CA GLU A 88 -14.61 21.53 -1.62
C GLU A 88 -13.29 21.92 -0.94
N VAL A 89 -13.12 23.20 -0.59
CA VAL A 89 -11.85 23.81 -0.20
C VAL A 89 -11.54 23.61 1.27
N CYS A 90 -10.33 23.15 1.61
CA CYS A 90 -9.92 23.05 3.01
C CYS A 90 -9.75 24.45 3.63
N VAL A 91 -10.10 24.60 4.91
CA VAL A 91 -9.91 25.86 5.64
C VAL A 91 -8.43 26.17 5.88
N GLY A 92 -7.61 25.13 6.05
CA GLY A 92 -6.17 25.26 6.23
C GLY A 92 -5.40 24.05 5.70
N THR A 93 -4.08 24.20 5.61
CA THR A 93 -3.15 23.18 5.09
C THR A 93 -2.49 22.34 6.19
N LYS A 94 -2.65 22.74 7.46
CA LYS A 94 -2.07 22.07 8.63
C LYS A 94 -3.05 22.17 9.80
N GLY A 95 -3.24 21.05 10.49
CA GLY A 95 -4.14 20.92 11.62
C GLY A 95 -3.94 19.60 12.34
N VAL A 96 -4.98 19.08 12.97
CA VAL A 96 -5.04 17.75 13.54
C VAL A 96 -5.70 16.79 12.55
N VAL A 97 -5.40 15.50 12.66
CA VAL A 97 -6.13 14.47 11.92
C VAL A 97 -7.61 14.51 12.32
N PRO A 98 -8.57 14.59 11.38
CA PRO A 98 -10.01 14.68 11.67
C PRO A 98 -10.57 13.34 12.18
N TYR A 99 -10.27 13.03 13.44
CA TYR A 99 -10.39 11.69 14.02
C TYR A 99 -11.82 11.15 14.07
N LEU A 100 -12.84 11.99 14.19
CA LEU A 100 -14.24 11.55 14.14
C LEU A 100 -14.64 11.11 12.73
N ASN A 101 -14.15 11.78 11.67
CA ASN A 101 -14.36 11.34 10.29
C ASN A 101 -13.67 10.00 9.98
N LEU A 102 -12.55 9.72 10.64
CA LEU A 102 -11.83 8.45 10.52
C LEU A 102 -12.39 7.35 11.43
N GLY A 103 -13.37 7.66 12.28
CA GLY A 103 -13.93 6.70 13.25
C GLY A 103 -12.97 6.33 14.38
N LEU A 104 -12.08 7.25 14.76
CA LEU A 104 -11.06 7.09 15.79
C LEU A 104 -11.42 7.84 17.07
N THR A 105 -10.80 7.42 18.16
CA THR A 105 -10.83 8.09 19.47
C THR A 105 -9.73 9.15 19.58
N VAL A 106 -9.84 10.04 20.58
CA VAL A 106 -8.82 11.07 20.85
C VAL A 106 -7.48 10.43 21.20
N GLU A 107 -7.49 9.31 21.94
CA GLU A 107 -6.29 8.59 22.34
C GLU A 107 -5.54 7.95 21.15
N GLU A 108 -6.23 7.67 20.04
CA GLU A 108 -5.63 7.13 18.82
C GLU A 108 -4.98 8.21 17.93
N VAL A 109 -5.21 9.49 18.25
CA VAL A 109 -4.64 10.64 17.52
C VAL A 109 -3.74 11.53 18.36
N GLN A 110 -3.42 11.09 19.59
CA GLN A 110 -2.49 11.73 20.49
C GLN A 110 -1.26 10.86 20.72
N ASP A 111 -0.08 11.48 20.73
CA ASP A 111 1.14 10.82 21.17
C ASP A 111 1.09 10.49 22.68
N LYS A 112 2.11 9.80 23.18
CA LYS A 112 2.18 9.37 24.59
C LYS A 112 2.52 10.46 25.59
N TRP A 113 2.57 11.71 25.15
CA TRP A 113 2.65 12.92 25.95
C TRP A 113 1.38 13.77 25.87
N GLY A 114 0.40 13.36 25.07
CA GLY A 114 -0.91 13.99 24.94
C GLY A 114 -0.96 15.10 23.89
N ASN A 115 0.08 15.24 23.05
CA ASN A 115 0.01 16.16 21.91
C ASN A 115 -0.73 15.46 20.77
N PHE A 116 -1.60 16.20 20.08
CA PHE A 116 -2.21 15.70 18.86
C PHE A 116 -1.16 15.52 17.76
N VAL A 117 -1.30 14.45 16.98
CA VAL A 117 -0.51 14.27 15.76
C VAL A 117 -0.86 15.38 14.77
N SER A 118 0.14 16.14 14.35
CA SER A 118 -0.03 17.18 13.34
C SER A 118 -0.23 16.53 11.97
N TYR A 119 -1.21 17.03 11.23
CA TYR A 119 -1.60 16.61 9.90
C TYR A 119 -1.43 17.77 8.93
N ALA A 120 -0.38 17.69 8.11
CA ALA A 120 -0.11 18.64 7.04
C ALA A 120 -0.49 18.01 5.70
N VAL A 121 -1.21 18.76 4.88
CA VAL A 121 -1.69 18.36 3.54
C VAL A 121 -1.18 19.33 2.49
N ASN A 122 -1.19 18.92 1.21
CA ASN A 122 -0.72 19.73 0.09
C ASN A 122 -1.12 21.21 0.22
N GLN A 123 -0.20 22.15 -0.03
CA GLN A 123 -0.44 23.56 0.29
C GLN A 123 -1.55 24.23 -0.56
N ASP A 124 -1.88 23.65 -1.72
CA ASP A 124 -2.90 24.17 -2.64
C ASP A 124 -4.33 23.72 -2.30
N VAL A 125 -4.54 22.94 -1.23
CA VAL A 125 -5.89 22.52 -0.79
C VAL A 125 -6.81 23.69 -0.39
N THR A 126 -6.23 24.85 -0.12
CA THR A 126 -6.97 26.09 0.18
C THR A 126 -7.36 26.88 -1.07
N ASN A 127 -6.94 26.41 -2.26
CA ASN A 127 -7.22 27.05 -3.53
C ASN A 127 -8.36 26.36 -4.28
N ALA A 128 -9.49 27.04 -4.40
CA ALA A 128 -10.70 26.54 -5.06
C ALA A 128 -10.51 26.11 -6.51
N THR A 129 -9.52 26.65 -7.23
CA THR A 129 -9.27 26.26 -8.62
C THR A 129 -8.38 25.02 -8.74
N LEU A 130 -7.57 24.72 -7.72
CA LEU A 130 -6.58 23.65 -7.76
C LEU A 130 -7.04 22.40 -7.02
N ILE A 131 -7.81 22.54 -5.94
CA ILE A 131 -8.22 21.40 -5.10
C ILE A 131 -9.02 20.34 -5.86
N CYS A 132 -9.64 20.66 -7.00
CA CYS A 132 -10.35 19.69 -7.83
C CYS A 132 -9.83 19.65 -9.28
N ASP A 133 -8.63 20.18 -9.53
CA ASP A 133 -7.97 20.06 -10.83
C ASP A 133 -7.14 18.77 -10.86
N ALA A 134 -7.48 17.84 -11.75
CA ALA A 134 -6.76 16.57 -11.92
C ALA A 134 -5.27 16.75 -12.25
N ASN A 135 -4.81 17.94 -12.65
CA ASN A 135 -3.40 18.24 -12.89
C ASN A 135 -2.66 18.76 -11.64
N SER A 136 -3.34 18.94 -10.51
CA SER A 136 -2.77 19.40 -9.24
C SER A 136 -2.82 18.29 -8.19
N SER A 137 -1.76 18.14 -7.39
CA SER A 137 -1.75 17.23 -6.24
C SER A 137 -2.78 17.61 -5.16
N ALA A 138 -3.34 18.82 -5.18
CA ALA A 138 -4.43 19.17 -4.28
C ALA A 138 -5.70 18.35 -4.57
N SER A 139 -5.85 17.78 -5.78
CA SER A 139 -6.98 16.92 -6.16
C SER A 139 -7.13 15.64 -5.35
N TYR A 140 -6.08 15.20 -4.63
CA TYR A 140 -6.20 14.11 -3.65
C TYR A 140 -7.20 14.42 -2.50
N PHE A 141 -7.56 15.68 -2.30
CA PHE A 141 -8.44 16.16 -1.23
C PHE A 141 -9.81 16.68 -1.74
N CYS A 142 -10.07 16.57 -3.05
CA CYS A 142 -11.32 17.00 -3.66
C CYS A 142 -12.49 16.10 -3.26
N ASN A 143 -13.54 16.65 -2.63
CA ASN A 143 -14.75 15.90 -2.31
C ASN A 143 -15.91 16.12 -3.31
N ALA A 144 -15.66 16.75 -4.47
CA ALA A 144 -16.71 17.08 -5.44
C ALA A 144 -17.44 15.83 -5.98
N ASN A 145 -16.76 14.68 -6.00
CA ASN A 145 -17.35 13.39 -6.35
C ASN A 145 -16.82 12.32 -5.39
N THR A 146 -17.68 11.82 -4.52
CA THR A 146 -17.27 10.79 -3.54
C THR A 146 -17.27 9.37 -4.11
N ASN A 147 -17.69 9.20 -5.37
CA ASN A 147 -17.72 7.90 -6.04
C ASN A 147 -16.51 7.69 -6.97
N PHE A 148 -15.81 8.76 -7.35
CA PHE A 148 -14.67 8.73 -8.26
C PHE A 148 -13.60 9.72 -7.81
N ALA A 149 -12.34 9.29 -7.82
CA ALA A 149 -11.20 10.14 -7.55
C ALA A 149 -11.15 11.33 -8.54
N ALA A 150 -10.85 12.53 -8.04
CA ALA A 150 -10.67 13.73 -8.87
C ALA A 150 -9.28 13.83 -9.53
N PHE A 151 -8.51 12.75 -9.43
CA PHE A 151 -7.12 12.64 -9.87
C PHE A 151 -6.94 11.37 -10.70
N THR A 152 -5.87 11.33 -11.50
CA THR A 152 -5.50 10.21 -12.36
C THR A 152 -4.05 9.82 -12.10
N PHE A 153 -3.53 8.80 -12.79
CA PHE A 153 -2.12 8.45 -12.70
C PHE A 153 -1.18 9.58 -13.13
N ARG A 154 -1.66 10.50 -13.98
CA ARG A 154 -0.95 11.71 -14.45
C ARG A 154 -0.94 12.85 -13.46
N THR A 155 -1.78 12.80 -12.42
CA THR A 155 -1.74 13.78 -11.35
C THR A 155 -0.37 13.74 -10.68
N PRO A 156 0.31 14.88 -10.50
CA PRO A 156 1.60 14.90 -9.84
C PRO A 156 1.54 14.29 -8.42
N PRO A 157 2.59 13.58 -7.96
CA PRO A 157 3.89 13.49 -8.61
C PRO A 157 3.92 12.51 -9.78
N VAL A 158 4.64 12.90 -10.83
CA VAL A 158 5.05 12.05 -11.96
C VAL A 158 6.51 12.34 -12.27
N VAL A 159 7.15 11.56 -13.14
CA VAL A 159 8.55 11.81 -13.53
C VAL A 159 8.72 13.25 -14.02
N GLY A 160 9.65 13.98 -13.41
CA GLY A 160 9.94 15.39 -13.74
C GLY A 160 8.97 16.43 -13.16
N ASN A 161 7.89 16.04 -12.49
CA ASN A 161 6.96 16.95 -11.82
C ASN A 161 6.57 16.43 -10.43
N LYS A 162 7.12 17.07 -9.39
CA LYS A 162 6.88 16.69 -7.98
C LYS A 162 5.49 17.05 -7.46
N GLY A 163 4.76 17.91 -8.17
CA GLY A 163 3.50 18.51 -7.72
C GLY A 163 3.72 19.73 -6.83
N GLU A 164 3.22 20.88 -7.27
CA GLU A 164 3.24 22.11 -6.48
C GLU A 164 2.48 21.91 -5.15
N GLY A 165 2.98 22.52 -4.07
CA GLY A 165 2.42 22.39 -2.73
C GLY A 165 2.68 21.04 -2.02
N ASN A 166 3.30 20.04 -2.66
CA ASN A 166 3.75 18.83 -1.95
C ASN A 166 5.00 19.10 -1.10
N TYR A 167 5.16 18.30 -0.05
CA TYR A 167 6.23 18.41 0.92
C TYR A 167 7.48 17.60 0.54
N THR A 168 8.62 18.11 0.96
CA THR A 168 9.90 17.41 0.95
C THR A 168 10.24 16.97 2.36
N VAL A 169 10.47 15.68 2.55
CA VAL A 169 10.88 15.09 3.82
C VAL A 169 12.33 14.63 3.71
N CYS A 170 13.22 15.24 4.48
CA CYS A 170 14.62 14.85 4.54
C CYS A 170 14.82 13.67 5.51
N ASN A 171 15.74 12.77 5.16
CA ASN A 171 16.13 11.65 6.03
C ASN A 171 17.19 12.07 7.05
N LYS A 172 17.48 11.19 8.01
CA LYS A 172 18.42 11.43 9.12
C LYS A 172 19.87 11.74 8.73
N ASN A 173 20.24 11.52 7.47
CA ASN A 173 21.59 11.81 6.99
C ASN A 173 21.72 13.27 6.53
N ALA A 174 20.62 14.00 6.39
CA ALA A 174 20.62 15.41 6.04
C ALA A 174 21.19 16.25 7.21
N THR A 175 22.14 17.15 6.94
CA THR A 175 22.58 18.15 7.94
C THR A 175 21.56 19.29 8.08
N SER A 176 20.79 19.54 7.03
CA SER A 176 19.77 20.57 6.92
C SER A 176 18.73 20.13 5.90
N CYS A 177 17.47 20.47 6.11
CA CYS A 177 16.42 20.27 5.12
C CYS A 177 16.12 21.58 4.41
N GLY A 178 15.88 21.53 3.10
CA GLY A 178 15.63 22.70 2.28
C GLY A 178 15.86 22.44 0.80
N GLY A 179 15.67 23.46 -0.04
CA GLY A 179 15.72 23.30 -1.51
C GLY A 179 17.07 22.90 -2.10
N ALA A 180 18.15 22.88 -1.29
CA ALA A 180 19.49 22.47 -1.71
C ALA A 180 19.90 21.08 -1.16
N THR A 181 19.00 20.38 -0.47
CA THR A 181 19.30 19.05 0.09
C THR A 181 19.56 18.04 -1.04
N PRO A 182 20.67 17.28 -0.99
CA PRO A 182 20.98 16.24 -1.98
C PRO A 182 19.90 15.16 -2.03
N ASN A 183 19.65 14.58 -3.21
CA ASN A 183 18.60 13.57 -3.40
C ASN A 183 18.80 12.33 -2.51
N GLU A 184 20.03 11.91 -2.26
CA GLU A 184 20.35 10.79 -1.35
C GLU A 184 19.97 11.05 0.11
N ASN A 185 19.76 12.31 0.47
CA ASN A 185 19.34 12.75 1.80
C ASN A 185 17.83 13.03 1.88
N LEU A 186 17.08 12.75 0.82
CA LEU A 186 15.62 12.85 0.81
C LEU A 186 15.00 11.49 1.15
N LEU A 187 14.04 11.50 2.08
CA LEU A 187 13.14 10.38 2.29
C LEU A 187 11.99 10.43 1.27
N SER A 188 11.51 11.64 0.97
CA SER A 188 10.53 11.93 -0.07
C SER A 188 10.67 13.37 -0.53
N ASP A 189 10.35 13.63 -1.79
CA ASP A 189 10.38 14.97 -2.37
C ASP A 189 9.02 15.42 -2.93
N SER A 190 7.97 14.63 -2.65
CA SER A 190 6.64 14.77 -3.24
C SER A 190 5.55 14.20 -2.32
N ALA A 191 5.74 14.31 -1.00
CA ALA A 191 4.74 13.88 -0.02
C ALA A 191 3.51 14.80 -0.07
N SER A 192 2.32 14.25 -0.29
CA SER A 192 1.07 15.01 -0.28
C SER A 192 0.48 15.17 1.13
N VAL A 193 0.89 14.29 2.04
CA VAL A 193 0.59 14.35 3.48
C VAL A 193 1.86 14.14 4.28
N VAL A 194 2.01 14.90 5.37
CA VAL A 194 2.99 14.64 6.43
C VAL A 194 2.28 14.57 7.78
N LEU A 195 2.59 13.52 8.55
CA LEU A 195 2.13 13.30 9.91
C LEU A 195 3.32 13.47 10.87
N VAL A 196 3.15 14.29 11.91
CA VAL A 196 4.20 14.50 12.91
C VAL A 196 3.65 14.30 14.32
N ALA A 197 4.25 13.37 15.06
CA ALA A 197 4.12 13.30 16.52
C ALA A 197 5.34 13.97 17.14
N TYR A 198 5.12 15.07 17.87
CA TYR A 198 6.18 15.88 18.47
C TYR A 198 6.62 15.40 19.87
N ASN A 199 6.03 14.33 20.38
CA ASN A 199 6.49 13.60 21.55
C ASN A 199 6.81 14.48 22.78
N GLU A 200 7.95 14.31 23.44
CA GLU A 200 8.21 14.84 24.78
C GLU A 200 8.25 16.37 24.82
N ASP A 201 8.80 17.01 23.79
CA ASP A 201 8.97 18.46 23.75
C ASP A 201 7.87 19.19 22.94
N GLY A 202 6.94 18.45 22.35
CA GLY A 202 5.94 18.98 21.42
C GLY A 202 5.12 20.16 21.93
N ALA A 203 4.68 20.15 23.18
CA ALA A 203 3.98 21.30 23.77
C ALA A 203 4.83 22.59 23.76
N SER A 204 6.15 22.45 23.91
CA SER A 204 7.09 23.56 23.90
C SER A 204 7.46 24.02 22.48
N VAL A 205 7.67 23.07 21.57
CA VAL A 205 7.99 23.31 20.16
C VAL A 205 6.83 24.01 19.47
N LEU A 206 5.62 23.47 19.60
CA LEU A 206 4.41 24.04 18.99
C LEU A 206 4.07 25.44 19.52
N ALA A 207 4.26 25.68 20.83
CA ALA A 207 3.99 26.99 21.43
C ALA A 207 5.01 28.06 21.00
N ASN A 208 6.25 27.66 20.68
CA ASN A 208 7.36 28.57 20.37
C ASN A 208 7.86 28.39 18.94
N CYS A 209 6.98 27.94 18.03
CA CYS A 209 7.32 27.76 16.63
C CYS A 209 7.51 29.11 15.94
N THR A 210 8.70 29.69 16.13
CA THR A 210 9.08 31.01 15.61
C THR A 210 10.40 30.90 14.86
N GLY A 211 10.38 31.20 13.55
CA GLY A 211 11.57 31.34 12.69
C GLY A 211 11.75 30.25 11.63
N THR A 212 12.55 30.55 10.61
CA THR A 212 12.92 29.68 9.46
C THR A 212 14.28 29.01 9.73
N ALA A 213 14.35 28.07 10.67
CA ALA A 213 15.62 27.50 11.12
C ALA A 213 15.93 26.19 10.40
N TRP A 214 16.39 26.29 9.16
CA TRP A 214 16.83 25.22 8.24
C TRP A 214 17.84 24.19 8.80
N MET A 215 18.34 24.36 10.03
CA MET A 215 19.43 23.57 10.63
C MET A 215 19.01 22.79 11.88
N ASP A 216 17.79 22.97 12.39
CA ASP A 216 17.27 22.29 13.58
C ASP A 216 15.98 21.56 13.20
N ALA A 217 15.99 20.23 13.34
CA ALA A 217 14.90 19.38 12.88
C ALA A 217 13.58 19.64 13.62
N ASN A 218 13.58 19.92 14.93
CA ASN A 218 12.33 20.21 15.66
C ASN A 218 11.67 21.50 15.15
N ARG A 219 12.49 22.51 14.83
CA ARG A 219 12.01 23.80 14.32
C ARG A 219 11.50 23.67 12.90
N GLU A 220 12.21 22.93 12.06
CA GLU A 220 11.76 22.62 10.70
C GLU A 220 10.38 21.96 10.73
N ASN A 221 10.20 20.93 11.55
CA ASN A 221 8.97 20.15 11.59
C ASN A 221 7.75 20.96 12.11
N CYS A 222 7.97 22.02 12.88
CA CYS A 222 6.88 22.84 13.39
C CYS A 222 6.49 23.97 12.43
N ASP A 223 7.41 24.40 11.55
CA ASP A 223 7.21 25.60 10.76
C ASP A 223 6.15 25.40 9.65
N LYS A 224 5.98 26.43 8.81
CA LYS A 224 4.87 26.52 7.85
C LYS A 224 5.33 26.37 6.40
N ASP A 225 6.58 26.01 6.15
CA ASP A 225 7.04 25.79 4.80
C ASP A 225 6.77 24.35 4.31
N VAL A 226 7.43 23.95 3.23
CA VAL A 226 7.21 22.64 2.58
C VAL A 226 8.21 21.57 3.02
N PHE A 227 9.08 21.86 3.98
CA PHE A 227 10.16 20.98 4.38
C PHE A 227 9.92 20.38 5.76
N TYR A 228 10.28 19.10 5.89
CA TYR A 228 10.26 18.36 7.14
C TYR A 228 11.56 17.59 7.28
N HIS A 229 12.10 17.51 8.49
CA HIS A 229 13.41 16.93 8.74
C HIS A 229 13.31 15.81 9.78
N ARG A 230 13.51 14.57 9.33
CA ARG A 230 13.74 13.45 10.24
C ARG A 230 15.20 13.47 10.68
N ALA A 231 15.47 13.55 11.97
CA ALA A 231 16.82 13.47 12.53
C ALA A 231 17.04 12.20 13.37
N GLU A 232 18.28 11.97 13.83
CA GLU A 232 18.56 10.92 14.81
C GLU A 232 18.01 11.32 16.18
N MET A 233 17.42 10.36 16.90
CA MET A 233 16.90 10.60 18.24
C MET A 233 18.03 10.93 19.21
N THR A 234 17.85 11.99 19.98
CA THR A 234 18.88 12.53 20.87
C THR A 234 18.26 13.03 22.17
N SER A 235 18.84 12.62 23.30
CA SER A 235 18.45 13.10 24.63
C SER A 235 19.34 14.24 25.15
N GLU A 236 20.19 14.80 24.29
CA GLU A 236 21.10 15.89 24.66
C GLU A 236 20.35 17.22 24.80
N GLU A 237 20.48 17.90 25.94
CA GLU A 237 19.70 19.12 26.26
C GLU A 237 19.78 20.25 25.21
N ASN A 238 20.90 20.36 24.47
CA ASN A 238 21.11 21.40 23.46
C ASN A 238 20.84 20.94 22.02
N ASN A 239 20.48 19.67 21.84
CA ASN A 239 20.21 19.06 20.55
C ASN A 239 19.21 17.93 20.75
N PHE A 240 18.14 18.17 21.52
CA PHE A 240 17.12 17.17 21.83
C PHE A 240 16.27 16.94 20.58
N PHE A 241 15.97 15.70 20.23
CA PHE A 241 15.08 15.38 19.11
C PHE A 241 14.43 14.03 19.36
N ASP A 242 13.10 14.00 19.32
CA ASP A 242 12.33 12.78 19.45
C ASP A 242 11.13 12.72 18.49
N ASP A 243 10.94 13.70 17.59
CA ASP A 243 9.85 13.73 16.63
C ASP A 243 9.76 12.44 15.80
N THR A 244 8.53 11.98 15.61
CA THR A 244 8.20 10.89 14.70
C THR A 244 7.46 11.42 13.48
N ILE A 245 8.00 11.15 12.29
CA ILE A 245 7.44 11.61 11.01
C ILE A 245 6.99 10.40 10.19
N SER A 246 5.75 10.44 9.70
CA SER A 246 5.23 9.58 8.64
C SER A 246 4.69 10.44 7.50
N MET A 247 4.55 9.86 6.31
CA MET A 247 4.11 10.59 5.13
C MET A 247 3.27 9.71 4.21
N ILE A 248 2.44 10.36 3.38
CA ILE A 248 1.71 9.71 2.29
C ILE A 248 2.06 10.47 1.01
N SER A 249 2.71 9.77 0.07
CA SER A 249 3.01 10.32 -1.26
C SER A 249 1.78 10.28 -2.16
N GLY A 250 1.73 11.17 -3.16
CA GLY A 250 0.70 11.08 -4.20
C GLY A 250 0.72 9.74 -4.95
N ASN A 251 1.89 9.13 -5.13
CA ASN A 251 2.00 7.80 -5.74
C ASN A 251 1.35 6.71 -4.88
N GLU A 252 1.47 6.76 -3.54
CA GLU A 252 0.75 5.82 -2.65
C GLU A 252 -0.76 6.00 -2.75
N ILE A 253 -1.24 7.25 -2.87
CA ILE A 253 -2.66 7.55 -3.02
C ILE A 253 -3.17 7.02 -4.36
N LYS A 254 -2.45 7.28 -5.46
CA LYS A 254 -2.78 6.76 -6.81
C LYS A 254 -2.79 5.23 -6.81
N ALA A 255 -1.73 4.60 -6.31
CA ALA A 255 -1.63 3.14 -6.21
C ALA A 255 -2.69 2.50 -5.31
N LEU A 256 -3.29 3.25 -4.37
CA LEU A 256 -4.34 2.70 -3.52
C LEU A 256 -5.74 2.95 -4.07
N LEU A 257 -6.03 4.14 -4.57
CA LEU A 257 -7.39 4.57 -4.95
C LEU A 257 -7.69 4.30 -6.42
N LEU A 258 -6.67 4.37 -7.27
CA LEU A 258 -6.82 4.05 -8.68
C LEU A 258 -6.55 2.57 -8.92
N SER A 259 -5.89 1.84 -8.03
CA SER A 259 -5.59 0.40 -8.21
C SER A 259 -6.39 -0.62 -7.39
N PRO A 260 -7.39 -0.31 -6.54
CA PRO A 260 -7.96 -1.30 -5.62
C PRO A 260 -8.83 -2.27 -6.40
N VAL A 261 -8.17 -3.32 -6.84
CA VAL A 261 -8.74 -4.52 -7.39
C VAL A 261 -9.25 -5.35 -6.21
N THR A 262 -10.48 -5.12 -5.74
CA THR A 262 -11.01 -5.88 -4.60
C THR A 262 -11.58 -7.22 -5.05
N TRP A 263 -11.10 -8.32 -4.43
CA TRP A 263 -11.58 -9.69 -4.59
C TRP A 263 -13.10 -9.88 -4.36
N ASN A 264 -13.77 -8.91 -3.75
CA ASN A 264 -15.10 -9.09 -3.16
C ASN A 264 -16.27 -8.54 -3.98
N LYS A 265 -16.05 -7.98 -5.18
CA LYS A 265 -17.13 -7.81 -6.18
C LYS A 265 -17.35 -9.14 -6.89
N THR A 266 -17.84 -10.12 -6.14
CA THR A 266 -18.35 -11.35 -6.74
C THR A 266 -19.58 -11.00 -7.57
N VAL A 267 -19.49 -11.32 -8.85
CA VAL A 267 -20.61 -11.33 -9.77
C VAL A 267 -21.70 -12.23 -9.17
N GLY A 268 -22.83 -11.63 -8.76
CA GLY A 268 -24.01 -12.36 -8.27
C GLY A 268 -24.37 -12.25 -6.78
N ALA A 269 -23.59 -11.57 -5.93
CA ALA A 269 -23.95 -11.34 -4.52
C ALA A 269 -24.33 -9.88 -4.26
N GLY A 270 -25.49 -9.46 -4.76
CA GLY A 270 -26.16 -8.20 -4.34
C GLY A 270 -25.78 -6.97 -5.16
N GLY A 271 -26.37 -6.83 -6.36
CA GLY A 271 -26.39 -5.56 -7.11
C GLY A 271 -25.85 -5.60 -8.55
N GLY A 272 -25.22 -6.70 -8.96
CA GLY A 272 -24.66 -6.86 -10.32
C GLY A 272 -25.69 -7.27 -11.38
N LEU A 273 -25.32 -7.09 -12.65
CA LEU A 273 -26.04 -7.60 -13.82
C LEU A 273 -26.26 -9.11 -13.70
N PRO A 274 -27.40 -9.65 -14.18
CA PRO A 274 -27.64 -11.09 -14.14
C PRO A 274 -26.61 -11.83 -15.01
N PRO A 275 -26.10 -13.00 -14.57
CA PRO A 275 -25.13 -13.76 -15.36
C PRO A 275 -25.72 -14.21 -16.70
N THR A 276 -24.98 -13.97 -17.79
CA THR A 276 -25.25 -14.53 -19.13
C THR A 276 -24.90 -16.01 -19.17
N TYR A 277 -23.91 -16.44 -18.38
CA TYR A 277 -23.63 -17.85 -18.10
C TYR A 277 -23.34 -18.09 -16.62
N GLN A 278 -23.92 -19.16 -16.09
CA GLN A 278 -23.54 -19.68 -14.79
C GLN A 278 -23.43 -21.20 -14.83
N GLY A 279 -22.27 -21.73 -14.46
CA GLY A 279 -21.97 -23.16 -14.58
C GLY A 279 -20.93 -23.65 -13.58
N TYR A 280 -20.74 -24.96 -13.56
CA TYR A 280 -19.66 -25.57 -12.78
C TYR A 280 -18.34 -25.55 -13.56
N THR A 281 -18.38 -25.94 -14.83
CA THR A 281 -17.29 -25.80 -15.82
C THR A 281 -17.85 -25.05 -17.02
N LEU A 282 -17.00 -24.34 -17.78
CA LEU A 282 -17.32 -23.86 -19.12
C LEU A 282 -16.37 -24.57 -20.10
N ASP A 283 -16.94 -25.39 -20.98
CA ASP A 283 -16.21 -26.21 -21.94
C ASP A 283 -16.74 -26.02 -23.37
N ALA A 284 -16.15 -26.73 -24.33
CA ALA A 284 -16.50 -26.59 -25.74
C ALA A 284 -17.96 -26.98 -26.06
N GLU A 285 -18.61 -27.81 -25.22
CA GLU A 285 -20.02 -28.17 -25.41
C GLU A 285 -20.95 -27.00 -25.07
N ASP A 286 -20.48 -26.06 -24.26
CA ASP A 286 -21.23 -24.86 -23.87
C ASP A 286 -21.23 -23.77 -24.94
N LEU A 287 -20.24 -23.77 -25.83
CA LEU A 287 -20.02 -22.75 -26.87
C LEU A 287 -20.57 -23.12 -28.27
N VAL A 288 -21.31 -24.22 -28.39
CA VAL A 288 -21.78 -24.69 -29.70
C VAL A 288 -22.73 -23.69 -30.36
N GLU A 289 -22.43 -23.31 -31.60
CA GLU A 289 -23.28 -22.40 -32.38
C GLU A 289 -24.72 -22.93 -32.46
N ASN A 290 -25.70 -22.12 -32.05
CA ASN A 290 -27.13 -22.48 -32.07
C ASN A 290 -27.49 -23.76 -31.28
N GLY A 291 -26.79 -24.05 -30.17
CA GLY A 291 -27.11 -25.20 -29.31
C GLY A 291 -26.39 -25.26 -27.96
N GLY A 292 -25.36 -24.42 -27.76
CA GLY A 292 -24.62 -24.28 -26.51
C GLY A 292 -25.42 -23.58 -25.42
N ARG A 293 -25.00 -23.75 -24.17
CA ARG A 293 -25.58 -23.07 -23.00
C ARG A 293 -25.19 -21.61 -22.89
N TYR A 294 -24.12 -21.21 -23.57
CA TYR A 294 -23.63 -19.84 -23.61
C TYR A 294 -23.48 -19.37 -25.06
N GLN A 295 -23.81 -18.12 -25.32
CA GLN A 295 -23.61 -17.44 -26.59
C GLN A 295 -23.09 -16.04 -26.26
N VAL A 296 -21.97 -15.69 -26.87
CA VAL A 296 -21.33 -14.39 -26.74
C VAL A 296 -22.24 -13.30 -27.30
N LYS A 297 -22.31 -12.16 -26.62
CA LYS A 297 -23.07 -11.00 -27.06
C LYS A 297 -22.16 -10.00 -27.78
N ASP A 298 -22.07 -10.14 -29.09
CA ASP A 298 -21.32 -9.20 -29.92
C ASP A 298 -22.21 -8.63 -31.03
N ASP A 299 -22.92 -7.54 -30.74
CA ASP A 299 -23.65 -6.74 -31.74
C ASP A 299 -23.01 -5.36 -31.93
N SER A 300 -22.49 -5.13 -33.13
CA SER A 300 -21.95 -3.84 -33.58
C SER A 300 -22.89 -2.63 -33.45
N ASN A 301 -24.20 -2.85 -33.32
CA ASN A 301 -25.21 -1.78 -33.17
C ASN A 301 -25.69 -1.59 -31.73
N ALA A 302 -25.25 -2.45 -30.80
CA ALA A 302 -25.64 -2.40 -29.41
C ALA A 302 -24.67 -1.51 -28.61
N THR A 303 -25.14 -1.04 -27.46
CA THR A 303 -24.30 -0.32 -26.48
C THR A 303 -23.34 -1.27 -25.76
N ALA A 304 -22.28 -0.75 -25.15
CA ALA A 304 -21.33 -1.56 -24.38
C ALA A 304 -22.04 -2.43 -23.32
N THR A 305 -22.99 -1.86 -22.56
CA THR A 305 -23.79 -2.59 -21.57
C THR A 305 -24.71 -3.66 -22.17
N GLU A 306 -25.17 -3.48 -23.41
CA GLU A 306 -25.99 -4.49 -24.10
C GLU A 306 -25.14 -5.65 -24.61
N ASN A 307 -23.89 -5.39 -24.97
CA ASN A 307 -22.91 -6.41 -25.32
C ASN A 307 -22.25 -7.07 -24.10
N THR A 308 -22.30 -6.45 -22.90
CA THR A 308 -21.76 -7.05 -21.67
C THR A 308 -22.21 -8.49 -21.44
N ASP A 309 -21.22 -9.37 -21.34
CA ASP A 309 -21.27 -10.73 -20.88
C ASP A 309 -20.86 -10.87 -19.42
N VAL A 310 -21.58 -11.74 -18.70
CA VAL A 310 -21.43 -11.91 -17.26
C VAL A 310 -21.36 -13.41 -16.97
N ILE A 311 -20.15 -13.92 -16.83
CA ILE A 311 -19.83 -15.35 -16.77
C ILE A 311 -19.36 -15.73 -15.37
N VAL A 312 -20.05 -16.70 -14.77
CA VAL A 312 -19.68 -17.25 -13.46
C VAL A 312 -19.46 -18.77 -13.56
N VAL A 313 -18.21 -19.19 -13.40
CA VAL A 313 -17.79 -20.59 -13.46
C VAL A 313 -17.24 -21.00 -12.11
N ASN A 314 -17.87 -21.99 -11.45
CA ASN A 314 -17.47 -22.38 -10.10
C ASN A 314 -16.17 -23.21 -10.04
N LYS A 315 -15.70 -23.73 -11.18
CA LYS A 315 -14.50 -24.55 -11.30
C LYS A 315 -13.62 -24.05 -12.46
N ASN A 316 -13.54 -24.79 -13.57
CA ASN A 316 -12.58 -24.51 -14.64
C ASN A 316 -13.26 -23.92 -15.88
N VAL A 317 -12.55 -23.05 -16.59
CA VAL A 317 -12.81 -22.77 -18.00
C VAL A 317 -11.79 -23.59 -18.80
N THR A 318 -12.28 -24.52 -19.62
CA THR A 318 -11.44 -25.54 -20.29
C THR A 318 -11.44 -25.42 -21.81
N THR A 319 -11.96 -24.32 -22.33
CA THR A 319 -12.03 -24.05 -23.76
C THR A 319 -11.69 -22.59 -24.03
N ALA A 320 -11.26 -22.28 -25.25
CA ALA A 320 -10.98 -20.92 -25.65
C ALA A 320 -12.27 -20.09 -25.65
N LEU A 321 -12.18 -18.87 -25.15
CA LEU A 321 -13.29 -17.96 -24.94
C LEU A 321 -12.92 -16.58 -25.48
N ASP A 322 -13.80 -16.03 -26.31
CA ASP A 322 -13.69 -14.70 -26.89
C ASP A 322 -15.01 -13.97 -26.61
N LEU A 323 -14.99 -12.93 -25.79
CA LEU A 323 -16.20 -12.23 -25.31
C LEU A 323 -16.61 -11.06 -26.21
N GLY A 324 -15.69 -10.57 -27.05
CA GLY A 324 -16.01 -9.66 -28.14
C GLY A 324 -16.05 -8.20 -27.71
N ARG A 325 -17.24 -7.65 -27.48
CA ARG A 325 -17.44 -6.23 -27.16
C ARG A 325 -18.20 -6.09 -25.86
N GLY A 326 -18.06 -4.95 -25.22
CA GLY A 326 -18.83 -4.60 -24.03
C GLY A 326 -17.99 -4.74 -22.77
N ASP A 327 -18.54 -4.30 -21.64
CA ASP A 327 -17.81 -4.29 -20.37
C ASP A 327 -18.04 -5.65 -19.69
N ASP A 328 -17.21 -6.64 -20.03
CA ASP A 328 -17.41 -8.05 -19.70
C ASP A 328 -16.91 -8.42 -18.31
N GLN A 329 -17.57 -9.40 -17.70
CA GLN A 329 -17.26 -9.84 -16.34
C GLN A 329 -17.16 -11.36 -16.30
N ILE A 330 -15.99 -11.88 -15.94
CA ILE A 330 -15.76 -13.32 -15.81
C ILE A 330 -15.16 -13.69 -14.46
N THR A 331 -15.75 -14.69 -13.82
CA THR A 331 -15.27 -15.29 -12.56
C THR A 331 -15.03 -16.77 -12.76
N ILE A 332 -13.80 -17.23 -12.52
CA ILE A 332 -13.36 -18.62 -12.62
C ILE A 332 -12.96 -19.11 -11.22
N GLY A 333 -13.71 -20.04 -10.66
CA GLY A 333 -13.57 -20.52 -9.28
C GLY A 333 -12.39 -21.46 -9.04
N ASN A 334 -11.73 -21.93 -10.10
CA ASN A 334 -10.49 -22.69 -10.08
C ASN A 334 -9.61 -22.23 -11.26
N ASP A 335 -9.28 -23.10 -12.24
CA ASP A 335 -8.23 -22.80 -13.22
C ASP A 335 -8.78 -22.39 -14.59
N LEU A 336 -8.08 -21.48 -15.26
CA LEU A 336 -8.19 -21.27 -16.71
C LEU A 336 -7.22 -22.25 -17.38
N SER A 337 -7.72 -23.40 -17.83
CA SER A 337 -6.89 -24.47 -18.36
C SER A 337 -7.69 -25.48 -19.18
N SER A 338 -7.20 -25.87 -20.36
CA SER A 338 -7.81 -26.94 -21.19
C SER A 338 -7.67 -28.36 -20.60
N GLU A 339 -7.14 -28.48 -19.37
CA GLU A 339 -6.78 -29.72 -18.69
C GLU A 339 -5.63 -30.49 -19.38
N LEU A 340 -4.93 -31.34 -18.62
CA LEU A 340 -3.82 -32.14 -19.17
C LEU A 340 -4.36 -33.24 -20.09
N VAL A 341 -3.88 -33.26 -21.33
CA VAL A 341 -4.23 -34.31 -22.30
C VAL A 341 -3.05 -35.24 -22.52
N TYR A 342 -3.28 -36.54 -22.32
CA TYR A 342 -2.30 -37.61 -22.52
C TYR A 342 -2.64 -38.43 -23.76
N ASP A 343 -1.63 -38.73 -24.57
CA ASP A 343 -1.73 -39.82 -25.54
C ASP A 343 -1.56 -41.16 -24.81
N ASN A 344 -2.65 -41.89 -24.64
CA ASN A 344 -2.66 -43.20 -23.97
C ASN A 344 -1.85 -44.29 -24.71
N VAL A 345 -1.46 -44.05 -25.96
CA VAL A 345 -0.64 -44.96 -26.76
C VAL A 345 0.85 -44.66 -26.56
N THR A 346 1.25 -43.39 -26.61
CA THR A 346 2.67 -43.00 -26.47
C THR A 346 3.09 -42.67 -25.04
N GLY A 347 2.13 -42.45 -24.14
CA GLY A 347 2.36 -41.97 -22.78
C GLY A 347 2.83 -40.51 -22.70
N SER A 348 2.82 -39.79 -23.83
CA SER A 348 3.27 -38.40 -23.91
C SER A 348 2.13 -37.45 -23.53
N VAL A 349 2.47 -36.37 -22.84
CA VAL A 349 1.57 -35.23 -22.69
C VAL A 349 1.52 -34.50 -24.04
N ILE A 350 0.32 -34.31 -24.59
CA ILE A 350 0.10 -33.63 -25.87
C ILE A 350 -0.53 -32.25 -25.72
N ASP A 351 -1.14 -31.97 -24.56
CA ASP A 351 -1.55 -30.63 -24.12
C ASP A 351 -1.25 -30.51 -22.63
N ILE A 352 -0.58 -29.43 -22.26
CA ILE A 352 -0.26 -29.09 -20.87
C ILE A 352 -1.33 -28.20 -20.21
N GLY A 353 -2.48 -28.00 -20.87
CA GLY A 353 -3.61 -27.23 -20.37
C GLY A 353 -3.65 -25.79 -20.89
N THR A 354 -3.04 -25.51 -22.04
CA THR A 354 -2.82 -24.14 -22.59
C THR A 354 -3.80 -23.75 -23.69
N GLN A 355 -4.80 -24.57 -24.00
CA GLN A 355 -5.74 -24.33 -25.11
C GLN A 355 -7.05 -23.66 -24.65
N ALA A 356 -7.12 -23.11 -23.44
CA ALA A 356 -8.26 -22.38 -22.91
C ALA A 356 -7.99 -20.87 -22.89
N GLN A 357 -7.53 -20.31 -24.01
CA GLN A 357 -7.25 -18.87 -24.13
C GLN A 357 -8.48 -18.04 -23.76
N LEU A 358 -8.28 -16.97 -23.01
CA LEU A 358 -9.33 -15.99 -22.70
C LEU A 358 -9.03 -14.68 -23.43
N ASN A 359 -9.97 -14.20 -24.22
CA ASN A 359 -9.99 -12.86 -24.81
C ASN A 359 -11.27 -12.16 -24.37
N THR A 360 -11.18 -11.02 -23.68
CA THR A 360 -12.37 -10.28 -23.25
C THR A 360 -12.82 -9.31 -24.34
N GLY A 361 -11.92 -8.52 -24.92
CA GLY A 361 -12.17 -7.81 -26.18
C GLY A 361 -12.20 -6.29 -26.02
N GLU A 362 -13.11 -5.59 -26.69
CA GLU A 362 -13.23 -4.12 -26.54
C GLU A 362 -14.22 -3.77 -25.42
N GLY A 363 -13.80 -3.03 -24.40
CA GLY A 363 -14.65 -2.59 -23.29
C GLY A 363 -13.87 -2.54 -21.98
N ASP A 364 -14.48 -2.02 -20.92
CA ASP A 364 -13.84 -2.02 -19.59
C ASP A 364 -14.14 -3.35 -18.88
N ASP A 365 -13.23 -4.31 -19.00
CA ASP A 365 -13.46 -5.70 -18.62
C ASP A 365 -12.99 -6.03 -17.19
N THR A 366 -13.58 -7.07 -16.61
CA THR A 366 -13.18 -7.59 -15.29
C THR A 366 -13.04 -9.11 -15.31
N VAL A 367 -11.81 -9.57 -15.13
CA VAL A 367 -11.45 -10.98 -15.08
C VAL A 367 -11.01 -11.35 -13.68
N TYR A 368 -11.56 -12.44 -13.16
CA TYR A 368 -11.19 -13.00 -11.88
C TYR A 368 -10.98 -14.50 -11.97
N ILE A 369 -9.80 -14.96 -11.55
CA ILE A 369 -9.39 -16.36 -11.57
C ILE A 369 -8.90 -16.74 -10.19
N VAL A 370 -9.56 -17.69 -9.53
CA VAL A 370 -9.19 -18.13 -8.17
C VAL A 370 -7.95 -19.00 -8.17
N GLY A 371 -7.86 -19.92 -9.13
CA GLY A 371 -6.77 -20.87 -9.30
C GLY A 371 -5.68 -20.30 -10.20
N GLU A 372 -5.14 -21.12 -11.09
CA GLU A 372 -4.03 -20.79 -11.99
C GLU A 372 -4.52 -20.29 -13.35
N ALA A 373 -3.78 -19.34 -13.93
CA ALA A 373 -3.94 -18.92 -15.32
C ALA A 373 -2.94 -19.71 -16.18
N ASN A 374 -3.39 -20.89 -16.64
CA ASN A 374 -2.59 -21.85 -17.41
C ASN A 374 -2.75 -21.73 -18.93
N SER A 375 -3.53 -20.76 -19.39
CA SER A 375 -3.68 -20.38 -20.80
C SER A 375 -3.53 -18.88 -20.95
N ASP A 376 -3.31 -18.41 -22.17
CA ASP A 376 -3.12 -16.99 -22.45
C ASP A 376 -4.37 -16.17 -22.13
N VAL A 377 -4.18 -14.97 -21.59
CA VAL A 377 -5.24 -14.00 -21.28
C VAL A 377 -4.97 -12.69 -22.01
N TYR A 378 -5.99 -12.17 -22.68
CA TYR A 378 -5.99 -10.90 -23.40
C TYR A 378 -7.17 -10.08 -22.89
N LEU A 379 -6.90 -8.92 -22.30
CA LEU A 379 -7.94 -7.98 -21.86
C LEU A 379 -8.33 -7.01 -23.00
N ALA A 380 -7.36 -6.72 -23.88
CA ALA A 380 -7.52 -6.00 -25.13
C ALA A 380 -7.67 -4.48 -24.96
N LYS A 381 -8.82 -3.85 -25.23
CA LYS A 381 -8.88 -2.37 -25.19
C LYS A 381 -9.96 -1.90 -24.25
N GLY A 382 -9.57 -1.12 -23.26
CA GLY A 382 -10.41 -0.54 -22.23
C GLY A 382 -9.60 -0.39 -20.96
N ASN A 383 -10.25 0.07 -19.89
CA ASN A 383 -9.61 0.16 -18.58
C ASN A 383 -9.94 -1.13 -17.79
N ASP A 384 -9.09 -2.13 -17.93
CA ASP A 384 -9.42 -3.49 -17.52
C ASP A 384 -8.96 -3.83 -16.10
N VAL A 385 -9.58 -4.86 -15.54
CA VAL A 385 -9.25 -5.38 -14.21
C VAL A 385 -9.00 -6.87 -14.28
N PHE A 386 -7.77 -7.31 -13.97
CA PHE A 386 -7.40 -8.72 -13.90
C PHE A 386 -6.95 -9.13 -12.50
N ILE A 387 -7.62 -10.13 -11.93
CA ILE A 387 -7.33 -10.71 -10.63
C ILE A 387 -6.96 -12.17 -10.77
N LEU A 388 -5.82 -12.55 -10.22
CA LEU A 388 -5.37 -13.92 -10.16
C LEU A 388 -5.03 -14.33 -8.72
N GLY A 389 -5.73 -15.32 -8.20
CA GLY A 389 -5.58 -15.82 -6.84
C GLY A 389 -4.30 -16.65 -6.62
N THR A 390 -3.73 -17.21 -7.68
CA THR A 390 -2.48 -17.99 -7.61
C THR A 390 -1.46 -17.59 -8.70
N ASN A 391 -0.93 -18.53 -9.48
CA ASN A 391 0.20 -18.32 -10.37
C ASN A 391 -0.25 -17.99 -11.80
N LEU A 392 0.42 -17.00 -12.40
CA LEU A 392 0.40 -16.79 -13.84
C LEU A 392 1.48 -17.69 -14.46
N THR A 393 1.09 -18.56 -15.38
CA THR A 393 2.03 -19.51 -16.00
C THR A 393 2.21 -19.31 -17.51
N GLN A 394 1.29 -18.59 -18.16
CA GLN A 394 1.32 -18.26 -19.59
C GLN A 394 1.27 -16.74 -19.82
N PHE A 395 0.94 -16.30 -21.04
CA PHE A 395 0.94 -14.89 -21.42
C PHE A 395 -0.26 -14.14 -20.84
N LEU A 396 -0.02 -12.92 -20.37
CA LEU A 396 -1.05 -11.93 -20.06
C LEU A 396 -0.74 -10.64 -20.82
N SER A 397 -1.73 -10.18 -21.59
CA SER A 397 -1.75 -8.85 -22.22
C SER A 397 -2.91 -8.06 -21.62
N ALA A 398 -2.63 -6.92 -21.00
CA ALA A 398 -3.67 -5.99 -20.56
C ALA A 398 -4.20 -5.22 -21.79
N GLY A 399 -3.42 -4.31 -22.37
CA GLY A 399 -3.63 -3.85 -23.74
C GLY A 399 -3.65 -2.32 -23.88
N GLU A 400 -4.65 -1.72 -24.52
CA GLU A 400 -4.74 -0.26 -24.55
C GLU A 400 -5.73 0.24 -23.50
N GLY A 401 -5.28 1.07 -22.55
CA GLY A 401 -6.11 1.70 -21.53
C GLY A 401 -5.46 1.64 -20.16
N ASP A 402 -6.07 2.26 -19.15
CA ASP A 402 -5.50 2.33 -17.80
C ASP A 402 -5.88 1.05 -17.01
N ASP A 403 -5.02 0.05 -17.08
CA ASP A 403 -5.29 -1.32 -16.63
C ASP A 403 -4.84 -1.59 -15.20
N LYS A 404 -5.51 -2.56 -14.55
CA LYS A 404 -5.23 -2.97 -13.18
C LYS A 404 -5.07 -4.46 -13.08
N VAL A 405 -3.87 -4.89 -12.75
CA VAL A 405 -3.52 -6.30 -12.62
C VAL A 405 -3.11 -6.63 -11.19
N TRP A 406 -3.76 -7.60 -10.56
CA TRP A 406 -3.35 -8.15 -9.28
C TRP A 406 -3.11 -9.65 -9.37
N ILE A 407 -1.86 -10.06 -9.20
CA ILE A 407 -1.46 -11.47 -9.12
C ILE A 407 -1.03 -11.79 -7.69
N GLN A 408 -1.83 -12.56 -6.99
CA GLN A 408 -1.60 -12.91 -5.60
C GLN A 408 -0.51 -13.99 -5.43
N GLY A 409 -0.34 -14.89 -6.40
CA GLY A 409 0.73 -15.88 -6.43
C GLY A 409 1.95 -15.39 -7.20
N ASN A 410 2.59 -16.26 -7.99
CA ASN A 410 3.86 -15.95 -8.67
C ASN A 410 3.68 -15.78 -10.18
N VAL A 411 4.58 -15.02 -10.79
CA VAL A 411 4.77 -14.95 -12.24
C VAL A 411 5.87 -15.96 -12.62
N LYS A 412 5.47 -17.10 -13.19
CA LYS A 412 6.39 -18.21 -13.49
C LYS A 412 7.28 -17.92 -14.69
N SER A 413 8.40 -18.64 -14.81
CA SER A 413 9.38 -18.43 -15.89
C SER A 413 8.87 -18.71 -17.31
N SER A 414 7.76 -19.42 -17.44
CA SER A 414 7.10 -19.66 -18.73
C SER A 414 6.11 -18.55 -19.11
N ALA A 415 5.77 -17.68 -18.16
CA ALA A 415 4.86 -16.57 -18.39
C ALA A 415 5.56 -15.44 -19.15
N SER A 416 4.76 -14.56 -19.73
CA SER A 416 5.19 -13.22 -20.11
C SER A 416 4.03 -12.26 -19.88
N PHE A 417 4.35 -11.00 -19.62
CA PHE A 417 3.40 -10.03 -19.11
C PHE A 417 3.64 -8.68 -19.76
N THR A 418 2.61 -8.08 -20.36
CA THR A 418 2.69 -6.75 -20.97
C THR A 418 1.41 -5.96 -20.72
N LEU A 419 1.56 -4.68 -20.39
CA LEU A 419 0.42 -3.77 -20.18
C LEU A 419 0.11 -2.91 -21.42
N ALA A 420 1.08 -2.73 -22.31
CA ALA A 420 0.97 -2.00 -23.57
C ALA A 420 0.87 -0.47 -23.42
N SER A 421 -0.26 0.22 -23.63
CA SER A 421 -0.27 1.68 -23.52
C SER A 421 -1.41 2.17 -22.66
N GLY A 422 -1.10 3.04 -21.70
CA GLY A 422 -2.02 3.38 -20.64
C GLY A 422 -1.23 3.73 -19.40
N ASP A 423 -1.88 4.28 -18.38
CA ASP A 423 -1.23 4.44 -17.10
C ASP A 423 -1.66 3.27 -16.18
N ASP A 424 -0.81 2.26 -16.06
CA ASP A 424 -1.21 0.95 -15.57
C ASP A 424 -0.72 0.64 -14.16
N VAL A 425 -1.40 -0.29 -13.47
CA VAL A 425 -0.94 -0.77 -12.15
C VAL A 425 -0.88 -2.27 -12.05
N VAL A 426 0.27 -2.75 -11.60
CA VAL A 426 0.53 -4.16 -11.31
C VAL A 426 0.81 -4.34 -9.82
N TRP A 427 0.01 -5.17 -9.17
CA TRP A 427 0.21 -5.59 -7.79
C TRP A 427 0.60 -7.05 -7.76
N LEU A 428 1.73 -7.37 -7.12
CA LEU A 428 2.24 -8.74 -7.04
C LEU A 428 2.39 -9.20 -5.59
N GLY A 429 1.83 -10.37 -5.31
CA GLY A 429 1.76 -10.96 -3.99
C GLY A 429 0.56 -10.49 -3.17
N LYS A 430 0.48 -10.99 -1.93
CA LYS A 430 -0.54 -10.61 -0.95
C LYS A 430 0.07 -9.69 0.10
N ALA A 431 -0.62 -8.59 0.38
CA ALA A 431 -0.45 -7.85 1.62
C ALA A 431 -1.03 -8.69 2.77
N GLU A 432 -0.24 -9.60 3.34
CA GLU A 432 -0.67 -10.32 4.53
C GLU A 432 -0.54 -9.43 5.77
N ASN A 433 -1.54 -9.51 6.67
CA ASN A 433 -1.71 -8.54 7.74
C ASN A 433 -0.69 -8.64 8.87
N ASN A 434 0.12 -9.70 8.99
CA ASN A 434 1.06 -9.86 10.10
C ASN A 434 2.25 -10.74 9.65
N ASP A 435 3.49 -10.24 9.77
CA ASP A 435 4.82 -10.89 9.91
C ASP A 435 5.16 -12.24 9.24
N GLU A 436 4.27 -12.86 8.48
CA GLU A 436 4.56 -13.97 7.60
C GLU A 436 5.01 -13.38 6.26
N ALA A 437 6.16 -13.86 5.76
CA ALA A 437 6.61 -13.49 4.43
C ALA A 437 5.44 -13.67 3.46
N SER A 438 5.08 -12.60 2.74
CA SER A 438 3.99 -12.59 1.76
C SER A 438 3.98 -13.89 0.96
N SER A 439 2.87 -14.63 0.99
CA SER A 439 2.73 -15.78 0.11
C SER A 439 2.57 -15.28 -1.34
N GLY A 440 3.58 -15.51 -2.19
CA GLY A 440 3.56 -15.13 -3.61
C GLY A 440 4.42 -13.91 -3.96
N GLY A 441 4.19 -13.35 -5.14
CA GLY A 441 4.90 -12.21 -5.73
C GLY A 441 6.25 -12.54 -6.37
N GLU A 442 6.68 -13.81 -6.40
CA GLU A 442 7.95 -14.16 -7.06
C GLU A 442 7.83 -13.93 -8.57
N ILE A 443 8.79 -13.19 -9.12
CA ILE A 443 8.87 -12.90 -10.55
C ILE A 443 10.02 -13.71 -11.14
N GLN A 444 9.68 -14.59 -12.08
CA GLN A 444 10.64 -15.43 -12.79
C GLN A 444 10.64 -15.18 -14.31
N ALA A 445 9.89 -14.17 -14.77
CA ALA A 445 9.77 -13.79 -16.17
C ALA A 445 9.74 -12.26 -16.33
N SER A 446 9.88 -11.79 -17.56
CA SER A 446 9.86 -10.35 -17.87
C SER A 446 8.46 -9.79 -17.75
N ILE A 447 8.38 -8.60 -17.14
CA ILE A 447 7.17 -7.80 -16.95
C ILE A 447 7.44 -6.43 -17.56
N ASP A 448 6.56 -5.99 -18.44
CA ASP A 448 6.71 -4.75 -19.19
C ASP A 448 5.47 -3.85 -19.01
N GLY A 449 5.66 -2.68 -18.40
CA GLY A 449 4.59 -1.68 -18.25
C GLY A 449 4.21 -1.00 -19.57
N GLY A 450 5.12 -0.95 -20.54
CA GLY A 450 4.85 -0.36 -21.85
C GLY A 450 4.94 1.17 -21.87
N ASP A 451 4.00 1.83 -22.55
CA ASP A 451 3.99 3.27 -22.77
C ASP A 451 3.00 3.95 -21.81
N GLY A 452 3.50 4.71 -20.82
CA GLY A 452 2.61 5.48 -19.95
C GLY A 452 3.23 5.88 -18.63
N HIS A 453 2.43 5.86 -17.56
CA HIS A 453 2.90 6.06 -16.20
C HIS A 453 2.50 4.88 -15.33
N ASP A 454 3.38 3.89 -15.30
CA ASP A 454 3.09 2.56 -14.81
C ASP A 454 3.65 2.34 -13.40
N VAL A 455 2.84 1.73 -12.56
CA VAL A 455 3.16 1.47 -11.16
C VAL A 455 3.23 -0.03 -10.90
N LEU A 456 4.36 -0.47 -10.34
CA LEU A 456 4.54 -1.83 -9.85
C LEU A 456 4.57 -1.83 -8.33
N VAL A 457 3.76 -2.69 -7.70
CA VAL A 457 3.75 -2.91 -6.25
C VAL A 457 4.21 -4.34 -5.95
N LEU A 458 5.33 -4.47 -5.25
CA LEU A 458 5.94 -5.74 -4.87
C LEU A 458 5.76 -6.01 -3.38
N GLU A 459 4.88 -6.94 -3.01
CA GLU A 459 4.62 -7.26 -1.61
C GLU A 459 5.65 -8.20 -0.97
N ASN A 460 6.49 -8.83 -1.78
CA ASN A 460 7.44 -9.84 -1.31
C ASN A 460 8.87 -9.36 -1.17
N MET A 461 9.12 -8.08 -1.43
CA MET A 461 10.46 -7.54 -1.55
C MET A 461 10.57 -6.17 -0.88
N THR A 462 11.64 -5.97 -0.11
CA THR A 462 12.06 -4.65 0.39
C THR A 462 12.93 -3.92 -0.63
N LYS A 463 13.06 -2.60 -0.49
CA LYS A 463 13.94 -1.79 -1.33
C LYS A 463 15.40 -2.25 -1.28
N SER A 464 15.91 -2.63 -0.10
CA SER A 464 17.29 -3.12 0.03
C SER A 464 17.52 -4.47 -0.67
N GLU A 465 16.54 -5.37 -0.65
CA GLU A 465 16.60 -6.63 -1.39
C GLU A 465 16.56 -6.38 -2.90
N TRP A 466 15.73 -5.42 -3.33
CA TRP A 466 15.65 -4.97 -4.72
C TRP A 466 16.98 -4.44 -5.24
N GLU A 467 17.62 -3.52 -4.52
CA GLU A 467 18.89 -2.87 -4.91
C GLU A 467 20.03 -3.89 -5.10
N LEU A 468 19.96 -5.04 -4.42
CA LEU A 468 20.93 -6.13 -4.54
C LEU A 468 20.61 -7.12 -5.68
N ASN A 469 19.40 -7.10 -6.25
CA ASN A 469 18.93 -8.08 -7.23
C ASN A 469 18.89 -7.52 -8.67
N THR A 470 20.08 -7.36 -9.27
CA THR A 470 20.21 -6.82 -10.64
C THR A 470 19.54 -7.67 -11.72
N ASN A 471 19.37 -8.98 -11.49
CA ASN A 471 18.70 -9.85 -12.44
C ASN A 471 17.20 -9.54 -12.50
N LEU A 472 16.56 -9.41 -11.33
CA LEU A 472 15.15 -9.05 -11.26
C LEU A 472 14.89 -7.65 -11.86
N GLN A 473 15.77 -6.69 -11.56
CA GLN A 473 15.70 -5.35 -12.14
C GLN A 473 15.74 -5.36 -13.69
N ALA A 474 16.41 -6.35 -14.30
CA ALA A 474 16.47 -6.46 -15.76
C ALA A 474 15.20 -7.10 -16.38
N GLU A 475 14.43 -7.83 -15.59
CA GLU A 475 13.17 -8.45 -16.02
C GLU A 475 12.01 -7.45 -15.99
N ILE A 476 12.08 -6.42 -15.14
CA ILE A 476 11.08 -5.36 -15.00
C ILE A 476 11.43 -4.18 -15.91
N LYS A 477 10.53 -3.83 -16.82
CA LYS A 477 10.73 -2.80 -17.84
C LYS A 477 9.60 -1.80 -17.83
N ASN A 478 9.94 -0.55 -18.14
CA ASN A 478 8.98 0.54 -18.35
C ASN A 478 7.97 0.66 -17.19
N PHE A 479 8.48 0.74 -15.96
CA PHE A 479 7.69 1.12 -14.79
C PHE A 479 8.29 2.40 -14.23
N GLU A 480 7.54 3.48 -14.23
CA GLU A 480 7.97 4.78 -13.70
C GLU A 480 8.07 4.77 -12.18
N VAL A 481 7.31 3.90 -11.50
CA VAL A 481 7.33 3.78 -10.04
C VAL A 481 7.27 2.32 -9.60
N VAL A 482 8.19 1.93 -8.71
CA VAL A 482 8.16 0.61 -8.05
C VAL A 482 8.04 0.80 -6.54
N PHE A 483 6.94 0.33 -5.97
CA PHE A 483 6.68 0.23 -4.55
C PHE A 483 7.12 -1.11 -3.99
N PHE A 484 7.68 -1.07 -2.80
CA PHE A 484 8.14 -2.25 -2.08
C PHE A 484 7.21 -2.61 -0.91
N ARG A 485 7.47 -3.78 -0.34
CA ARG A 485 6.79 -4.27 0.86
C ARG A 485 6.88 -3.20 1.95
N ALA A 486 5.74 -2.93 2.59
CA ALA A 486 5.68 -1.99 3.70
C ALA A 486 6.50 -2.50 4.91
N ASP A 487 7.13 -1.59 5.64
CA ASP A 487 7.80 -1.91 6.91
C ASP A 487 6.80 -2.20 8.05
N GLU A 488 7.29 -2.51 9.24
CA GLU A 488 6.47 -2.76 10.44
C GLU A 488 5.59 -1.54 10.80
N SER A 489 6.02 -0.33 10.42
CA SER A 489 5.29 0.93 10.57
C SER A 489 4.39 1.24 9.36
N LYS A 490 4.12 0.27 8.48
CA LYS A 490 3.30 0.41 7.27
C LYS A 490 3.77 1.51 6.31
N ASN A 491 5.03 1.93 6.40
CA ASN A 491 5.62 2.83 5.42
C ASN A 491 6.09 2.02 4.22
N ARG A 492 5.73 2.46 3.02
CA ARG A 492 6.24 1.88 1.78
C ARG A 492 7.37 2.75 1.25
N GLU A 493 8.52 2.13 1.08
CA GLU A 493 9.56 2.71 0.26
C GLU A 493 9.22 2.51 -1.22
N TYR A 494 9.69 3.43 -2.06
CA TYR A 494 9.57 3.31 -3.51
C TYR A 494 10.85 3.77 -4.20
N ILE A 495 10.95 3.43 -5.47
CA ILE A 495 11.84 4.07 -6.42
C ILE A 495 11.02 4.65 -7.56
N ALA A 496 11.47 5.78 -8.09
CA ALA A 496 11.03 6.30 -9.37
C ALA A 496 12.24 6.27 -10.30
N PRO A 497 12.52 5.13 -10.98
CA PRO A 497 13.63 5.05 -11.91
C PRO A 497 13.47 6.14 -12.99
N LEU A 498 14.60 6.81 -13.27
CA LEU A 498 14.70 8.03 -14.07
C LEU A 498 14.17 7.91 -15.49
#